data_AF-A0A7I4YJC3-F1
#
_entry.id   AF-A0A7I4YJC3-F1
#
_cell.length_a   1.000
_cell.length_b   1.000
_cell.length_c   1.000
_cell.angle_alpha   90.00
_cell.angle_beta   90.00
_cell.angle_gamma   90.00
#
_symmetry.space_group_name_H-M   'P 1'
#
loop_
_entity.id
_entity.type
_entity.pdbx_description
1 polymer ?
#
loop_
_entity_poly.entity_id
_entity_poly.type
_entity_poly.pdbx_seq_one_letter_code
_entity_poly.pdbx_strand_id
1 'polypeptide(L)'
;MATSTMDIGCELVARLLNDNRTRFRALIETHSGDLLGSANFSAEDVKKIRRARAVGNGVAVFFNQVMGEIDDPNASDLIAERSQRLGAAHFQMKVWFQAENWLCVKNCLLETIMAALALKKKGPLFCWQHVMSMDTKKGRECWYKVIHFVIQNMKKGFLAEALSADTSSSNDSAASR
;
A
#
# COMPACT_ATOMS: atom_id res chain seq x y z
N MET A 1 15.95 -26.70 1.07
CA MET A 1 16.49 -25.33 1.10
C MET A 1 15.31 -24.37 1.09
N ALA A 2 14.93 -23.82 2.24
CA ALA A 2 13.90 -22.79 2.28
C ALA A 2 14.49 -21.53 1.65
N THR A 3 14.11 -21.24 0.40
CA THR A 3 14.33 -19.91 -0.19
C THR A 3 13.60 -18.92 0.71
N SER A 4 14.33 -18.08 1.44
CA SER A 4 13.68 -17.03 2.25
C SER A 4 13.01 -16.05 1.28
N THR A 5 11.73 -16.27 1.03
CA THR A 5 10.91 -15.35 0.25
C THR A 5 10.71 -14.09 1.08
N MET A 6 11.21 -12.97 0.57
CA MET A 6 11.00 -11.66 1.19
C MET A 6 9.50 -11.40 1.36
N ASP A 7 9.07 -11.14 2.60
CA ASP A 7 7.71 -10.70 2.90
C ASP A 7 7.58 -9.21 2.55
N ILE A 8 7.17 -8.93 1.32
CA ILE A 8 7.04 -7.57 0.76
C ILE A 8 6.17 -6.68 1.66
N GLY A 9 5.12 -7.24 2.26
CA GLY A 9 4.21 -6.50 3.12
C GLY A 9 4.90 -6.03 4.41
N CYS A 10 5.52 -6.96 5.14
CA CYS A 10 6.25 -6.61 6.36
C CYS A 10 7.47 -5.73 6.10
N GLU A 11 8.14 -5.93 4.96
CA GLU A 11 9.29 -5.12 4.54
C GLU A 11 8.93 -3.68 4.17
N LEU A 12 7.79 -3.47 3.52
CA LEU A 12 7.26 -2.13 3.28
C LEU A 12 6.94 -1.44 4.61
N VAL A 13 6.23 -2.13 5.49
CA VAL A 13 5.81 -1.58 6.79
C VAL A 13 7.03 -1.22 7.64
N ALA A 14 8.07 -2.06 7.66
CA ALA A 14 9.33 -1.75 8.34
C ALA A 14 9.98 -0.47 7.78
N ARG A 15 10.06 -0.33 6.44
CA ARG A 15 10.57 0.90 5.80
C ARG A 15 9.75 2.14 6.17
N LEU A 16 8.42 2.04 6.22
CA LEU A 16 7.56 3.14 6.60
C LEU A 16 7.72 3.53 8.08
N LEU A 17 7.83 2.54 8.97
CA LEU A 17 8.08 2.79 10.40
C LEU A 17 9.43 3.47 10.66
N ASN A 18 10.41 3.21 9.80
CA ASN A 18 11.76 3.79 9.89
C ASN A 18 11.92 5.09 9.08
N ASP A 19 10.91 5.51 8.30
CA ASP A 19 10.96 6.76 7.54
C ASP A 19 10.38 7.91 8.37
N ASN A 20 11.27 8.69 8.98
CA ASN A 20 10.95 9.85 9.82
C ASN A 20 10.19 10.97 9.08
N ARG A 21 10.13 10.93 7.75
CA ARG A 21 9.31 11.86 6.96
C ARG A 21 7.84 11.47 6.95
N THR A 22 7.51 10.24 7.34
CA THR A 22 6.14 9.76 7.43
C THR A 22 5.62 9.89 8.85
N ARG A 23 4.32 10.11 8.97
CA ARG A 23 3.61 9.96 10.26
C ARG A 23 3.15 8.53 10.51
N PHE A 24 3.70 7.55 9.79
CA PHE A 24 3.20 6.18 9.81
C PHE A 24 3.37 5.52 11.18
N ARG A 25 4.47 5.78 11.88
CA ARG A 25 4.68 5.32 13.26
C ARG A 25 3.57 5.80 14.19
N ALA A 26 3.33 7.11 14.24
CA ALA A 26 2.27 7.71 15.05
C ALA A 26 0.87 7.20 14.68
N LEU A 27 0.63 6.93 13.40
CA LEU A 27 -0.62 6.32 12.94
C LEU A 27 -0.81 4.91 13.52
N ILE A 28 0.23 4.07 13.48
CA ILE A 28 0.16 2.72 14.06
C ILE A 28 -0.10 2.83 15.57
N GLU A 29 0.65 3.66 16.30
CA GLU A 29 0.50 3.85 17.74
C GLU A 29 -0.92 4.32 18.12
N THR A 30 -1.49 5.26 17.36
CA THR A 30 -2.86 5.77 17.59
C THR A 30 -3.92 4.68 17.44
N HIS A 31 -3.73 3.75 16.49
CA HIS A 31 -4.69 2.68 16.22
C HIS A 31 -4.42 1.37 16.97
N SER A 32 -3.21 1.15 17.48
CA SER A 32 -2.87 -0.03 18.30
C SER A 32 -2.99 0.23 19.80
N GLY A 33 -2.78 1.47 20.25
CA GLY A 33 -2.60 1.79 21.67
C GLY A 33 -1.22 1.39 22.22
N ASP A 34 -0.34 0.87 21.37
CA ASP A 34 1.02 0.45 21.74
C ASP A 34 2.01 1.55 21.41
N LEU A 35 2.97 1.81 22.32
CA LEU A 35 4.10 2.70 22.05
C LEU A 35 5.22 1.92 21.36
N LEU A 36 5.60 2.34 20.16
CA LEU A 36 6.61 1.68 19.33
C LEU A 36 8.04 2.14 19.67
N GLY A 37 8.23 3.16 20.52
CA GLY A 37 9.55 3.64 20.95
C GLY A 37 10.28 4.46 19.87
N SER A 38 11.62 4.39 19.79
CA SER A 38 12.43 5.04 18.74
C SER A 38 13.34 4.09 17.95
N ALA A 39 13.31 2.79 18.26
CA ALA A 39 14.12 1.79 17.58
C ALA A 39 13.76 1.65 16.09
N ASN A 40 14.73 1.18 15.30
CA ASN A 40 14.53 0.75 13.92
C ASN A 40 13.85 -0.63 13.90
N PHE A 41 12.90 -0.82 13.00
CA PHE A 41 12.16 -2.07 12.84
C PHE A 41 12.70 -2.88 11.67
N SER A 42 12.83 -4.19 11.89
CA SER A 42 12.96 -5.17 10.82
C SER A 42 11.57 -5.72 10.41
N ALA A 43 11.50 -6.44 9.29
CA ALA A 43 10.29 -7.17 8.91
C ALA A 43 9.86 -8.20 9.97
N GLU A 44 10.80 -8.80 10.71
CA GLU A 44 10.49 -9.74 11.80
C GLU A 44 9.87 -9.03 13.02
N ASP A 45 10.22 -7.76 13.26
CA ASP A 45 9.61 -6.97 14.32
C ASP A 45 8.17 -6.56 13.97
N VAL A 46 7.93 -6.24 12.69
CA VAL A 46 6.58 -5.96 12.18
C VAL A 46 5.62 -7.12 12.45
N LYS A 47 6.07 -8.38 12.29
CA LYS A 47 5.23 -9.57 12.53
C LYS A 47 4.75 -9.71 13.97
N LYS A 48 5.46 -9.10 14.93
CA LYS A 48 5.14 -9.11 16.36
C LYS A 48 4.11 -8.02 16.71
N ILE A 49 4.04 -6.94 15.92
CA ILE A 49 3.11 -5.83 16.13
C ILE A 49 1.81 -6.10 15.38
N ARG A 50 0.72 -6.44 16.09
CA ARG A 50 -0.55 -6.89 15.50
C ARG A 50 -1.05 -5.96 14.40
N ARG A 51 -1.08 -4.64 14.65
CA ARG A 51 -1.59 -3.65 13.69
C ARG A 51 -0.67 -3.49 12.48
N ALA A 52 0.65 -3.42 12.71
CA ALA A 52 1.63 -3.31 11.63
C ALA A 52 1.62 -4.54 10.72
N ARG A 53 1.54 -5.76 11.30
CA ARG A 53 1.36 -7.01 10.57
C ARG A 53 0.08 -7.01 9.74
N ALA A 54 -1.05 -6.54 10.30
CA ALA A 54 -2.31 -6.46 9.57
C ALA A 54 -2.20 -5.54 8.34
N VAL A 55 -1.52 -4.40 8.47
CA VAL A 55 -1.23 -3.51 7.32
C VAL A 55 -0.35 -4.20 6.29
N GLY A 56 0.72 -4.87 6.72
CA GLY A 56 1.62 -5.62 5.83
C GLY A 56 0.87 -6.70 5.03
N ASN A 57 0.03 -7.48 5.70
CA ASN A 57 -0.83 -8.48 5.06
C ASN A 57 -1.81 -7.84 4.05
N GLY A 58 -2.43 -6.72 4.41
CA GLY A 58 -3.35 -5.99 3.53
C GLY A 58 -2.67 -5.53 2.24
N VAL A 59 -1.45 -5.00 2.34
CA VAL A 59 -0.65 -4.61 1.17
C VAL A 59 -0.35 -5.82 0.29
N ALA A 60 0.12 -6.92 0.88
CA ALA A 60 0.45 -8.13 0.11
C ALA A 60 -0.78 -8.70 -0.61
N VAL A 61 -1.93 -8.79 0.07
CA VAL A 61 -3.19 -9.25 -0.52
C VAL A 61 -3.64 -8.33 -1.65
N PHE A 62 -3.59 -7.01 -1.45
CA PHE A 62 -3.99 -6.05 -2.48
C PHE A 62 -3.12 -6.18 -3.74
N PHE A 63 -1.79 -6.23 -3.61
CA PHE A 63 -0.92 -6.34 -4.77
C PHE A 63 -1.01 -7.70 -5.46
N ASN A 64 -1.26 -8.79 -4.71
CA ASN A 64 -1.55 -10.08 -5.33
C ASN A 64 -2.83 -10.04 -6.18
N GLN A 65 -3.86 -9.30 -5.74
CA GLN A 65 -5.09 -9.11 -6.54
C GLN A 65 -4.82 -8.27 -7.80
N VAL A 66 -4.09 -7.16 -7.67
CA VAL A 66 -3.69 -6.32 -8.81
C VAL A 66 -2.92 -7.13 -9.86
N MET A 67 -2.02 -8.01 -9.41
CA MET A 67 -1.28 -8.88 -10.33
C MET A 67 -2.16 -9.94 -10.98
N GLY A 68 -3.15 -10.48 -10.27
CA GLY A 68 -4.12 -11.39 -10.85
C GLY A 68 -5.01 -10.75 -11.92
N GLU A 69 -5.14 -9.42 -11.91
CA GLU A 69 -5.92 -8.64 -12.87
C GLU A 69 -5.10 -8.17 -14.07
N ILE A 70 -3.77 -8.24 -14.03
CA ILE A 70 -2.91 -7.55 -15.01
C ILE A 70 -3.01 -8.10 -16.44
N ASP A 71 -3.42 -9.37 -16.58
CA ASP A 71 -3.60 -10.05 -17.87
C ASP A 71 -5.05 -9.94 -18.38
N ASP A 72 -5.95 -9.30 -17.63
CA ASP A 72 -7.34 -9.10 -18.05
C ASP A 72 -7.45 -8.01 -19.14
N PRO A 73 -8.28 -8.19 -20.18
CA PRO A 73 -8.52 -7.16 -21.19
C PRO A 73 -8.97 -5.79 -20.61
N ASN A 74 -9.63 -5.81 -19.45
CA ASN A 74 -10.12 -4.63 -18.72
C ASN A 74 -9.30 -4.35 -17.44
N ALA A 75 -8.04 -4.82 -17.38
CA ALA A 75 -7.16 -4.68 -16.21
C ALA A 75 -7.14 -3.26 -15.64
N SER A 76 -7.07 -2.23 -16.49
CA SER A 76 -7.03 -0.84 -16.05
C SER A 76 -8.24 -0.44 -15.22
N ASP A 77 -9.43 -0.87 -15.63
CA ASP A 77 -10.69 -0.49 -15.00
C ASP A 77 -10.88 -1.26 -13.70
N LEU A 78 -10.57 -2.56 -13.70
CA LEU A 78 -10.60 -3.40 -12.51
C LEU A 78 -9.64 -2.89 -11.42
N ILE A 79 -8.39 -2.60 -11.80
CA ILE A 79 -7.38 -2.06 -10.90
C ILE A 79 -7.79 -0.67 -10.40
N ALA A 80 -8.35 0.17 -11.27
CA ALA A 80 -8.83 1.50 -10.89
C ALA A 80 -9.96 1.41 -9.85
N GLU A 81 -10.99 0.60 -10.12
CA GLU A 81 -12.13 0.41 -9.23
C GLU A 81 -11.68 -0.16 -7.88
N ARG A 82 -10.84 -1.20 -7.88
CA ARG A 82 -10.27 -1.78 -6.65
C ARG A 82 -9.48 -0.74 -5.86
N SER A 83 -8.65 0.05 -6.53
CA SER A 83 -7.87 1.11 -5.90
C SER A 83 -8.78 2.18 -5.30
N GLN A 84 -9.85 2.57 -5.99
CA GLN A 84 -10.84 3.53 -5.48
C GLN A 84 -11.56 3.00 -4.23
N ARG A 85 -12.03 1.74 -4.24
CA ARG A 85 -12.64 1.10 -3.07
C ARG A 85 -11.68 1.07 -1.88
N LEU A 86 -10.40 0.78 -2.12
CA LEU A 86 -9.38 0.84 -1.07
C LEU A 86 -9.23 2.27 -0.52
N GLY A 87 -9.21 3.28 -1.40
CA GLY A 87 -9.20 4.69 -1.01
C GLY A 87 -10.40 5.11 -0.14
N ALA A 88 -11.61 4.73 -0.53
CA ALA A 88 -12.84 4.97 0.23
C ALA A 88 -12.77 4.31 1.62
N ALA A 89 -12.32 3.06 1.70
CA ALA A 89 -12.14 2.37 2.98
C ALA A 89 -11.14 3.10 3.91
N HIS A 90 -10.07 3.68 3.35
CA HIS A 90 -9.12 4.48 4.13
C HIS A 90 -9.75 5.74 4.72
N PHE A 91 -10.66 6.39 3.99
CA PHE A 91 -11.44 7.51 4.52
C PHE A 91 -12.36 7.06 5.66
N GLN A 92 -13.11 5.97 5.48
CA GLN A 92 -14.03 5.43 6.49
C GLN A 92 -13.31 5.01 7.77
N MET A 93 -12.08 4.50 7.66
CA MET A 93 -11.23 4.16 8.80
C MET A 93 -10.62 5.39 9.50
N LYS A 94 -10.95 6.62 9.05
CA LYS A 94 -10.39 7.90 9.52
C LYS A 94 -8.86 7.95 9.43
N VAL A 95 -8.31 7.28 8.43
CA VAL A 95 -6.87 7.26 8.17
C VAL A 95 -6.54 8.38 7.17
N TRP A 96 -6.23 9.55 7.70
CA TRP A 96 -5.94 10.74 6.91
C TRP A 96 -4.48 10.73 6.43
N PHE A 97 -4.28 10.44 5.16
CA PHE A 97 -2.98 10.53 4.53
C PHE A 97 -2.77 11.93 3.94
N GLN A 98 -1.90 12.72 4.58
CA GLN A 98 -1.37 13.96 3.99
C GLN A 98 -0.66 13.65 2.66
N ALA A 99 -0.59 14.64 1.77
CA ALA A 99 0.02 14.50 0.43
C ALA A 99 1.43 13.89 0.50
N GLU A 100 2.21 14.30 1.49
CA GLU A 100 3.58 13.85 1.77
C GLU A 100 3.64 12.35 2.13
N ASN A 101 2.66 11.84 2.89
CA ASN A 101 2.62 10.43 3.26
C ASN A 101 2.39 9.53 2.04
N TRP A 102 1.56 9.97 1.07
CA TRP A 102 1.34 9.21 -0.18
C TRP A 102 2.62 9.09 -1.01
N LEU A 103 3.45 10.14 -1.03
CA LEU A 103 4.73 10.14 -1.73
C LEU A 103 5.71 9.18 -1.07
N CYS A 104 5.79 9.17 0.26
CA CYS A 104 6.62 8.23 0.99
C CYS A 104 6.15 6.78 0.79
N VAL A 105 4.84 6.50 0.85
CA VAL A 105 4.30 5.16 0.55
C VAL A 105 4.68 4.71 -0.86
N LYS A 106 4.53 5.59 -1.86
CA LYS A 106 4.95 5.31 -3.25
C LYS A 106 6.43 4.91 -3.31
N ASN A 107 7.29 5.70 -2.69
CA ASN A 107 8.73 5.51 -2.75
C ASN A 107 9.16 4.26 -1.97
N CYS A 108 8.68 4.06 -0.74
CA CYS A 108 8.98 2.88 0.08
C CYS A 108 8.50 1.60 -0.61
N LEU A 109 7.33 1.62 -1.24
CA LEU A 109 6.80 0.46 -1.97
C LEU A 109 7.64 0.14 -3.21
N LEU A 110 7.99 1.16 -4.01
CA LEU A 110 8.85 0.95 -5.17
C LEU A 110 10.19 0.34 -4.76
N GLU A 111 10.85 0.90 -3.74
CA GLU A 111 12.14 0.36 -3.26
C GLU A 111 12.00 -1.05 -2.68
N THR A 112 10.89 -1.38 -2.01
CA THR A 112 10.63 -2.73 -1.52
C THR A 112 10.48 -3.73 -2.68
N ILE A 113 9.71 -3.36 -3.72
CA ILE A 113 9.53 -4.21 -4.90
C ILE A 113 10.86 -4.38 -5.63
N MET A 114 11.62 -3.31 -5.85
CA MET A 114 12.93 -3.38 -6.52
C MET A 114 13.92 -4.26 -5.72
N ALA A 115 13.93 -4.17 -4.39
CA ALA A 115 14.74 -5.02 -3.54
C ALA A 115 14.32 -6.51 -3.65
N ALA A 116 13.02 -6.79 -3.60
CA ALA A 116 12.49 -8.14 -3.76
C ALA A 116 12.84 -8.74 -5.14
N LEU A 117 12.77 -7.96 -6.20
CA LEU A 117 13.14 -8.38 -7.56
C LEU A 117 14.65 -8.64 -7.69
N ALA A 118 15.50 -7.83 -7.04
CA ALA A 118 16.94 -8.04 -7.04
C ALA A 118 17.36 -9.36 -6.35
N LEU A 119 16.65 -9.76 -5.30
CA LEU A 119 16.88 -11.03 -4.59
C LEU A 119 16.45 -12.27 -5.41
N LYS A 120 15.47 -12.12 -6.31
CA LYS A 120 14.88 -13.21 -7.11
C LYS A 120 15.71 -13.67 -8.32
N LYS A 121 16.93 -13.16 -8.53
CA LYS A 121 17.86 -13.67 -9.59
C LYS A 121 18.33 -15.13 -9.39
N LYS A 122 17.85 -15.87 -8.37
CA LYS A 122 18.28 -17.25 -8.04
C LYS A 122 17.16 -18.25 -7.69
N GLY A 123 15.97 -18.20 -8.28
CA GLY A 123 15.02 -19.31 -8.10
C GLY A 123 13.70 -19.22 -8.87
N PRO A 124 13.08 -20.35 -9.25
CA PRO A 124 11.81 -20.39 -9.96
C PRO A 124 10.66 -20.62 -8.97
N LEU A 125 9.87 -19.60 -8.65
CA LEU A 125 8.43 -19.77 -8.38
C LEU A 125 7.73 -18.41 -8.24
N PHE A 126 6.47 -18.41 -8.66
CA PHE A 126 5.46 -17.34 -8.75
C PHE A 126 5.40 -16.59 -10.08
N CYS A 127 4.14 -16.41 -10.51
CA CYS A 127 3.55 -15.67 -11.64
C CYS A 127 4.00 -14.18 -11.71
N TRP A 128 5.30 -13.93 -11.67
CA TRP A 128 5.95 -12.63 -11.87
C TRP A 128 6.98 -12.71 -13.00
N GLN A 129 7.21 -13.94 -13.50
CA GLN A 129 8.28 -14.25 -14.45
C GLN A 129 7.97 -13.70 -15.85
N HIS A 130 6.69 -13.56 -16.21
CA HIS A 130 6.26 -13.00 -17.48
C HIS A 130 6.44 -11.47 -17.57
N VAL A 131 6.45 -10.75 -16.44
CA VAL A 131 6.61 -9.29 -16.41
C VAL A 131 8.10 -8.87 -16.41
N MET A 132 9.04 -9.80 -16.20
CA MET A 132 10.38 -9.46 -15.67
C MET A 132 11.57 -10.00 -16.50
N SER A 133 11.44 -10.04 -17.82
CA SER A 133 12.62 -10.02 -18.73
C SER A 133 12.96 -8.58 -19.16
N MET A 134 12.82 -7.63 -18.24
CA MET A 134 13.10 -6.23 -18.50
C MET A 134 14.41 -5.80 -17.82
N ASP A 135 15.20 -5.01 -18.53
CA ASP A 135 16.30 -4.23 -17.96
C ASP A 135 15.85 -3.55 -16.65
N THR A 136 16.73 -3.49 -15.64
CA THR A 136 16.38 -3.06 -14.27
C THR A 136 15.80 -1.64 -14.23
N LYS A 137 16.20 -0.79 -15.19
CA LYS A 137 15.64 0.55 -15.39
C LYS A 137 14.21 0.50 -15.92
N LYS A 138 13.94 -0.28 -16.96
CA LYS A 138 12.59 -0.45 -17.54
C LYS A 138 11.62 -1.08 -16.53
N GLY A 139 12.08 -2.09 -15.77
CA GLY A 139 11.28 -2.69 -14.70
C GLY A 139 10.89 -1.67 -13.62
N ARG A 140 11.83 -0.80 -13.21
CA ARG A 140 11.56 0.30 -12.26
C ARG A 140 10.52 1.27 -12.82
N GLU A 141 10.63 1.66 -14.09
CA GLU A 141 9.69 2.58 -14.74
C GLU A 141 8.28 1.98 -14.83
N CYS A 142 8.16 0.70 -15.19
CA CYS A 142 6.88 -0.01 -15.20
C CYS A 142 6.25 -0.05 -13.81
N TRP A 143 7.01 -0.46 -12.78
CA TRP A 143 6.51 -0.48 -11.40
C TRP A 143 6.13 0.89 -10.89
N TYR A 144 6.91 1.92 -11.23
CA TYR A 144 6.56 3.29 -10.89
C TYR A 144 5.20 3.67 -11.48
N LYS A 145 4.93 3.34 -12.75
CA LYS A 145 3.64 3.62 -13.39
C LYS A 145 2.48 2.87 -12.72
N VAL A 146 2.66 1.57 -12.43
CA VAL A 146 1.64 0.75 -11.74
C VAL A 146 1.31 1.33 -10.36
N ILE A 147 2.33 1.59 -9.53
CA ILE A 147 2.14 2.14 -8.18
C ILE A 147 1.50 3.53 -8.26
N HIS A 148 1.95 4.36 -9.21
CA HIS A 148 1.39 5.69 -9.40
C HIS A 148 -0.09 5.62 -9.77
N PHE A 149 -0.47 4.73 -10.69
CA PHE A 149 -1.86 4.50 -11.09
C PHE A 149 -2.75 4.05 -9.92
N VAL A 150 -2.26 3.11 -9.10
CA VAL A 150 -2.93 2.66 -7.88
C VAL A 150 -3.15 3.84 -6.93
N ILE A 151 -2.10 4.59 -6.58
CA ILE A 151 -2.19 5.70 -5.62
C ILE A 151 -3.11 6.81 -6.13
N GLN A 152 -3.06 7.13 -7.44
CA GLN A 152 -3.97 8.10 -8.02
C GLN A 152 -5.43 7.68 -7.88
N ASN A 153 -5.75 6.42 -8.15
CA ASN A 153 -7.12 5.92 -8.02
C ASN A 153 -7.56 5.77 -6.55
N MET A 154 -6.65 5.41 -5.64
CA MET A 154 -6.92 5.49 -4.19
C MET A 154 -7.31 6.90 -3.77
N LYS A 155 -6.58 7.93 -4.23
CA LYS A 155 -6.93 9.33 -3.93
C LYS A 155 -8.31 9.70 -4.47
N LYS A 156 -8.67 9.26 -5.69
CA LYS A 156 -10.00 9.50 -6.26
C LYS A 156 -11.10 8.90 -5.38
N GLY A 157 -10.97 7.64 -4.99
CA GLY A 157 -11.97 6.96 -4.14
C GLY A 157 -12.07 7.59 -2.75
N PHE A 158 -10.93 7.96 -2.15
CA PHE A 158 -10.91 8.68 -0.88
C PHE A 158 -11.68 10.01 -0.95
N LEU A 159 -11.43 10.81 -1.99
CA LEU A 159 -12.08 12.11 -2.18
C LEU A 159 -13.58 11.96 -2.48
N ALA A 160 -13.97 10.98 -3.29
CA ALA A 160 -15.38 10.72 -3.59
C ALA A 160 -16.17 10.35 -2.33
N GLU A 161 -15.60 9.51 -1.47
CA GLU A 161 -16.20 9.16 -0.18
C GLU A 161 -16.32 10.38 0.75
N ALA A 162 -15.28 11.22 0.80
CA ALA A 162 -15.27 12.44 1.61
C ALA A 162 -16.38 13.42 1.22
N LEU A 163 -16.52 13.71 -0.08
CA LEU A 163 -17.55 14.61 -0.61
C LEU A 163 -18.97 14.07 -0.35
N SER A 164 -19.13 12.75 -0.41
CA SER A 164 -20.41 12.10 -0.14
C SER A 164 -20.80 12.20 1.33
N ALA A 165 -19.84 12.05 2.25
CA ALA A 165 -20.06 12.20 3.69
C ALA A 165 -20.38 13.64 4.11
N ASP A 166 -19.79 14.65 3.46
CA ASP A 166 -20.10 16.05 3.72
C ASP A 166 -21.54 16.40 3.29
N THR A 167 -21.99 15.82 2.17
CA THR A 167 -23.34 16.03 1.64
C THR A 167 -24.43 15.43 2.55
N SER A 168 -24.20 14.25 3.11
CA SER A 168 -25.16 13.64 4.06
C SER A 168 -25.28 14.46 5.35
N SER A 169 -24.15 14.97 5.88
CA SER A 169 -24.15 15.80 7.10
C SER A 169 -24.92 17.13 6.94
N SER A 170 -24.91 17.68 5.71
CA SER A 170 -25.61 18.94 5.38
C SER A 170 -27.12 18.74 5.25
N ASN A 171 -27.56 17.56 4.79
CA ASN A 171 -28.98 17.26 4.65
C ASN A 171 -29.66 16.94 6.00
N ASP A 172 -28.95 16.28 6.93
CA ASP A 172 -29.47 16.00 8.28
C ASP A 172 -29.68 17.28 9.11
N SER A 173 -28.84 18.31 8.87
CA SER A 173 -28.95 19.60 9.54
C SER A 173 -29.99 20.53 8.93
N ALA A 174 -30.43 20.28 7.68
CA ALA A 174 -31.55 20.98 7.04
C ALA A 174 -32.91 20.34 7.37
N ALA A 175 -32.97 19.03 7.60
CA ALA A 175 -34.19 18.30 7.97
C ALA A 175 -34.60 18.47 9.46
N SER A 176 -33.73 19.07 10.28
CA SER A 176 -33.96 19.30 11.72
C SER A 176 -34.45 20.72 12.05
N ARG A 177 -34.98 21.46 11.08
CA ARG A 177 -35.60 22.79 11.28
C ARG A 177 -37.10 22.76 10.98
#